data_AF-A0A3C0A204-F1
#
_entry.id   AF-A0A3C0A204-F1
#
_cell.length_a   1.000
_cell.length_b   1.000
_cell.length_c   1.000
_cell.angle_alpha   90.00
_cell.angle_beta   90.00
_cell.angle_gamma   90.00
#
_symmetry.space_group_name_H-M   'P 1'
#
loop_
_entity.id
_entity.type
_entity.pdbx_description
1 polymer ?
#
loop_
_entity_poly.entity_id
_entity_poly.type
_entity_poly.pdbx_seq_one_letter_code
_entity_poly.pdbx_strand_id
1 'polypeptide(L)'
;MSKILVVDDEADMRKALRMVLTHNGYQVEEAPDGSAALGLLQKGVIDLVLMDSRMPGMDGLQTLRRLRQTHKSVPVIMVTGYGSEDAAKESLQLGANHYLAKPFDNKQLLEAVKKLLIVRPVHPEKSLLRTELFQKLAGVKTAPAAEMAEEEEPQTSLKWRIISVLAAVCLIAAGIFIWKVGFPEVNSDFAIPHSHTSGLVWRQGELWASDWFDQTIYRYQLNGSKLLPVKSYHLPDSHVTGFAIAGDYFYICDSWKKQIVKRRFDEDLTLAGKYSSPAEQPSCLFWDEKYLWSCDSQSHRIYRHLMDDNLTVVDSFPSPANSPVALYKDDQYMWSADADTRKIYRHELDSKLSVIASYSLPGLNEGQQPLSTFVRLKQNIWLARDGMNSVSRRGQENLKLSTDK
;
A
#
# COMPACT_ATOMS: atom_id res chain seq x y z
N MET A 1 14.64 -25.08 -3.51
CA MET A 1 14.01 -23.79 -3.14
C MET A 1 12.78 -24.19 -2.35
N SER A 2 12.62 -23.71 -1.12
CA SER A 2 11.51 -24.17 -0.28
C SER A 2 10.19 -23.64 -0.81
N LYS A 3 9.15 -24.49 -0.81
CA LYS A 3 7.81 -24.16 -1.28
C LYS A 3 6.88 -23.88 -0.09
N ILE A 4 6.30 -22.68 -0.09
CA ILE A 4 5.40 -22.20 0.96
C ILE A 4 3.98 -22.12 0.39
N LEU A 5 3.01 -22.68 1.09
CA LEU A 5 1.60 -22.51 0.77
C LEU A 5 1.03 -21.38 1.63
N VAL A 6 0.46 -20.36 0.99
CA VAL A 6 -0.26 -19.26 1.63
C VAL A 6 -1.75 -19.51 1.50
N VAL A 7 -2.44 -19.63 2.63
CA VAL A 7 -3.87 -19.90 2.72
C VAL A 7 -4.54 -18.75 3.45
N ASP A 8 -5.36 -18.00 2.74
CA ASP A 8 -6.09 -16.83 3.26
C ASP A 8 -7.24 -16.58 2.28
N ASP A 9 -8.45 -16.19 2.71
CA ASP A 9 -9.56 -15.97 1.79
C ASP A 9 -9.45 -14.65 1.02
N GLU A 10 -8.65 -13.72 1.52
CA GLU A 10 -8.43 -12.42 0.91
C GLU A 10 -7.35 -12.47 -0.17
N ALA A 11 -7.71 -12.06 -1.39
CA ALA A 11 -6.76 -12.04 -2.50
C ALA A 11 -5.59 -11.07 -2.26
N ASP A 12 -5.85 -9.92 -1.63
CA ASP A 12 -4.84 -8.90 -1.36
C ASP A 12 -3.82 -9.39 -0.33
N MET A 13 -4.27 -10.05 0.74
CA MET A 13 -3.38 -10.66 1.72
C MET A 13 -2.50 -11.75 1.09
N ARG A 14 -3.09 -12.67 0.30
CA ARG A 14 -2.31 -13.69 -0.42
C ARG A 14 -1.27 -13.06 -1.34
N LYS A 15 -1.65 -12.03 -2.09
CA LYS A 15 -0.76 -11.29 -2.99
C LYS A 15 0.39 -10.62 -2.23
N ALA A 16 0.10 -9.94 -1.12
CA ALA A 16 1.11 -9.27 -0.28
C ALA A 16 2.13 -10.28 0.28
N LEU A 17 1.66 -11.36 0.91
CA LEU A 17 2.51 -12.42 1.45
C LEU A 17 3.33 -13.09 0.35
N ARG A 18 2.73 -13.40 -0.81
CA ARG A 18 3.43 -13.95 -1.96
C ARG A 18 4.57 -13.04 -2.41
N MET A 19 4.34 -11.74 -2.53
CA MET A 19 5.36 -10.78 -2.97
C MET A 19 6.56 -10.75 -2.01
N VAL A 20 6.32 -10.68 -0.71
CA VAL A 20 7.39 -10.67 0.30
C VAL A 20 8.19 -11.97 0.28
N LEU A 21 7.52 -13.13 0.22
CA LEU A 21 8.18 -14.44 0.26
C LEU A 21 8.95 -14.74 -1.04
N THR A 22 8.37 -14.46 -2.20
CA THR A 22 9.05 -14.67 -3.50
C THR A 22 10.28 -13.79 -3.64
N HIS A 23 10.22 -12.53 -3.18
CA HIS A 23 11.38 -11.63 -3.15
C HIS A 23 12.52 -12.17 -2.26
N ASN A 24 12.19 -12.98 -1.25
CA ASN A 24 13.16 -13.60 -0.36
C ASN A 24 13.57 -15.03 -0.78
N GLY A 25 13.27 -15.43 -2.02
CA GLY A 25 13.76 -16.66 -2.62
C GLY A 25 12.95 -17.92 -2.30
N TYR A 26 11.68 -17.76 -1.89
CA TYR A 26 10.75 -18.87 -1.70
C TYR A 26 9.86 -19.07 -2.93
N GLN A 27 9.43 -20.31 -3.18
CA GLN A 27 8.32 -20.59 -4.10
C GLN A 27 7.02 -20.50 -3.33
N VAL A 28 5.99 -19.88 -3.90
CA VAL A 28 4.71 -19.67 -3.21
C VAL A 28 3.58 -20.28 -4.05
N GLU A 29 2.76 -21.10 -3.40
CA GLU A 29 1.43 -21.49 -3.89
C GLU A 29 0.36 -20.78 -3.04
N GLU A 30 -0.75 -20.39 -3.66
CA GLU A 30 -1.84 -19.66 -3.02
C GLU A 30 -3.11 -20.52 -3.00
N ALA A 31 -3.81 -20.53 -1.87
CA ALA A 31 -5.12 -21.17 -1.73
C ALA A 31 -6.12 -20.18 -1.12
N PRO A 32 -7.30 -19.97 -1.75
CA PRO A 32 -8.31 -19.05 -1.23
C PRO A 32 -9.12 -19.62 -0.06
N ASP A 33 -8.96 -20.90 0.28
CA ASP A 33 -9.70 -21.53 1.37
C ASP A 33 -9.01 -22.82 1.82
N GLY A 34 -9.49 -23.37 2.94
CA GLY A 34 -9.01 -24.62 3.51
C GLY A 34 -9.15 -25.85 2.60
N SER A 35 -10.17 -25.92 1.75
CA SER A 35 -10.39 -27.05 0.85
C SER A 35 -9.37 -27.04 -0.29
N ALA A 36 -9.15 -25.87 -0.90
CA ALA A 36 -8.12 -25.66 -1.91
C ALA A 36 -6.73 -25.95 -1.34
N ALA A 37 -6.44 -25.53 -0.10
CA ALA A 37 -5.18 -25.81 0.58
C ALA A 37 -4.92 -27.31 0.74
N LEU A 38 -5.91 -28.07 1.22
CA LEU A 38 -5.81 -29.52 1.35
C LEU A 38 -5.63 -30.21 -0.02
N GLY A 39 -6.29 -29.70 -1.06
CA GLY A 39 -6.11 -30.17 -2.43
C GLY A 39 -4.70 -29.94 -2.99
N LEU A 40 -4.06 -28.81 -2.66
CA LEU A 40 -2.67 -28.53 -3.07
C LEU A 40 -1.66 -29.39 -2.29
N LEU A 41 -1.88 -29.58 -0.98
CA LEU A 41 -1.06 -30.47 -0.16
C LEU A 41 -1.04 -31.91 -0.68
N GLN A 42 -2.15 -32.38 -1.25
CA GLN A 42 -2.21 -33.72 -1.88
C GLN A 42 -1.44 -33.82 -3.21
N LYS A 43 -1.26 -32.71 -3.94
CA LYS A 43 -0.68 -32.69 -5.29
C LYS A 43 0.85 -32.58 -5.29
N GLY A 44 1.47 -32.15 -4.20
CA GLY A 44 2.91 -31.92 -4.19
C GLY A 44 3.50 -31.68 -2.80
N VAL A 45 4.82 -31.53 -2.77
CA VAL A 45 5.57 -31.27 -1.53
C VAL A 45 5.47 -29.79 -1.16
N ILE A 46 4.84 -29.50 -0.03
CA ILE A 46 4.84 -28.19 0.64
C ILE A 46 5.80 -28.26 1.83
N ASP A 47 6.72 -27.30 1.92
CA ASP A 47 7.70 -27.23 3.00
C ASP A 47 7.21 -26.44 4.22
N LEU A 48 6.24 -25.53 4.04
CA LEU A 48 5.62 -24.75 5.10
C LEU A 48 4.25 -24.21 4.67
N VAL A 49 3.30 -24.13 5.60
CA VAL A 49 2.00 -23.49 5.38
C VAL A 49 1.88 -22.23 6.25
N LEU A 50 1.55 -21.10 5.63
CA LEU A 50 1.01 -19.90 6.29
C LEU A 50 -0.49 -19.93 6.13
N MET A 51 -1.25 -19.89 7.22
CA MET A 51 -2.70 -20.10 7.18
C MET A 51 -3.44 -19.08 8.04
N ASP A 52 -4.36 -18.32 7.45
CA ASP A 52 -5.27 -17.50 8.23
C ASP A 52 -6.11 -18.40 9.15
N SER A 53 -6.18 -18.01 10.40
CA SER A 53 -7.05 -18.57 11.43
C SER A 53 -8.54 -18.48 11.10
N ARG A 54 -8.99 -17.41 10.44
CA ARG A 54 -10.40 -17.16 10.14
C ARG A 54 -10.59 -17.05 8.64
N MET A 55 -11.36 -17.97 8.08
CA MET A 55 -11.79 -17.96 6.68
C MET A 55 -13.24 -18.43 6.61
N PRO A 56 -14.04 -17.95 5.65
CA PRO A 56 -15.37 -18.45 5.39
C PRO A 56 -15.38 -19.94 5.04
N GLY A 57 -16.44 -20.65 5.48
CA GLY A 57 -16.58 -22.08 5.22
C GLY A 57 -15.68 -22.91 6.11
N MET A 58 -14.60 -23.48 5.55
CA MET A 58 -13.61 -24.22 6.34
C MET A 58 -12.58 -23.26 6.93
N ASP A 59 -12.75 -22.93 8.21
CA ASP A 59 -11.81 -22.06 8.93
C ASP A 59 -10.40 -22.69 9.06
N GLY A 60 -9.41 -21.85 9.35
CA GLY A 60 -8.00 -22.27 9.44
C GLY A 60 -7.72 -23.30 10.52
N LEU A 61 -8.46 -23.28 11.63
CA LEU A 61 -8.29 -24.26 12.71
C LEU A 61 -8.82 -25.64 12.29
N GLN A 62 -9.95 -25.69 11.58
CA GLN A 62 -10.49 -26.90 10.97
C GLN A 62 -9.56 -27.44 9.89
N THR A 63 -8.99 -26.56 9.05
CA THR A 63 -7.98 -26.94 8.06
C THR A 63 -6.74 -27.52 8.72
N LEU A 64 -6.23 -26.88 9.77
CA LEU A 64 -5.09 -27.39 10.56
C LEU A 64 -5.38 -28.79 11.13
N ARG A 65 -6.57 -29.01 11.71
CA ARG A 65 -6.99 -30.34 12.21
C ARG A 65 -6.92 -31.41 11.12
N ARG A 66 -7.47 -31.13 9.93
CA ARG A 66 -7.45 -32.06 8.78
C ARG A 66 -6.04 -32.26 8.22
N LEU A 67 -5.25 -31.18 8.14
CA LEU A 67 -3.85 -31.23 7.73
C LEU A 67 -3.04 -32.13 8.67
N ARG A 68 -3.25 -32.04 9.99
CA ARG A 68 -2.54 -32.91 10.96
C ARG A 68 -2.94 -34.38 10.90
N GLN A 69 -4.04 -34.74 10.24
CA GLN A 69 -4.36 -36.15 9.99
C GLN A 69 -3.54 -36.74 8.84
N THR A 70 -3.21 -35.92 7.83
CA THR A 70 -2.64 -36.38 6.55
C THR A 70 -1.18 -35.94 6.32
N HIS A 71 -0.78 -34.79 6.84
CA HIS A 71 0.49 -34.10 6.61
C HIS A 71 1.14 -33.65 7.93
N LYS A 72 1.32 -34.60 8.86
CA LYS A 72 1.79 -34.35 10.24
C LYS A 72 3.10 -33.56 10.34
N SER A 73 3.99 -33.72 9.37
CA SER A 73 5.35 -33.16 9.40
C SER A 73 5.50 -31.83 8.67
N VAL A 74 4.44 -31.30 8.06
CA VAL A 74 4.48 -30.00 7.39
C VAL A 74 4.34 -28.91 8.44
N PRO A 75 5.32 -28.01 8.60
CA PRO A 75 5.23 -26.93 9.56
C PRO A 75 4.11 -25.96 9.17
N VAL A 76 3.33 -25.55 10.16
CA VAL A 76 2.22 -24.60 9.98
C VAL A 76 2.44 -23.39 10.88
N ILE A 77 2.40 -22.20 10.28
CA ILE A 77 2.32 -20.92 10.97
C ILE A 77 0.90 -20.41 10.82
N MET A 78 0.19 -20.23 11.93
CA MET A 78 -1.12 -19.58 11.89
C MET A 78 -0.96 -18.07 11.82
N VAL A 79 -1.71 -17.43 10.95
CA VAL A 79 -1.82 -15.99 10.86
C VAL A 79 -3.14 -15.60 11.52
N THR A 80 -3.09 -14.77 12.57
CA THR A 80 -4.20 -14.53 13.51
C THR A 80 -4.52 -13.05 13.60
N GLY A 81 -5.79 -12.65 13.77
CA GLY A 81 -6.17 -11.24 13.96
C GLY A 81 -5.80 -10.67 15.34
N TYR A 82 -5.79 -9.34 15.49
CA TYR A 82 -5.52 -8.68 16.77
C TYR A 82 -6.56 -9.08 17.84
N GLY A 83 -6.11 -9.34 19.08
CA GLY A 83 -6.99 -9.73 20.20
C GLY A 83 -7.36 -11.23 20.28
N SER A 84 -6.72 -12.09 19.48
CA SER A 84 -7.04 -13.52 19.39
C SER A 84 -6.04 -14.43 20.13
N GLU A 85 -5.65 -14.08 21.36
CA GLU A 85 -4.77 -14.92 22.19
C GLU A 85 -5.29 -16.36 22.36
N ASP A 86 -6.61 -16.51 22.45
CA ASP A 86 -7.24 -17.82 22.58
C ASP A 86 -7.14 -18.62 21.28
N ALA A 87 -7.27 -17.98 20.11
CA ALA A 87 -7.07 -18.64 18.82
C ALA A 87 -5.60 -19.04 18.61
N ALA A 88 -4.66 -18.20 19.03
CA ALA A 88 -3.23 -18.53 19.03
C ALA A 88 -2.95 -19.75 19.92
N LYS A 89 -3.46 -19.76 21.17
CA LYS A 89 -3.33 -20.90 22.08
C LYS A 89 -3.97 -22.18 21.51
N GLU A 90 -5.19 -22.08 21.01
CA GLU A 90 -5.90 -23.22 20.42
C GLU A 90 -5.12 -23.78 19.22
N SER A 91 -4.61 -22.91 18.35
CA SER A 91 -3.85 -23.39 17.19
C SER A 91 -2.59 -24.18 17.56
N LEU A 92 -1.87 -23.75 18.60
CA LEU A 92 -0.70 -24.47 19.09
C LEU A 92 -1.10 -25.83 19.68
N GLN A 93 -2.22 -25.91 20.40
CA GLN A 93 -2.76 -27.18 20.90
C GLN A 93 -3.17 -28.14 19.77
N LEU A 94 -3.67 -27.59 18.66
CA LEU A 94 -4.00 -28.36 17.44
C LEU A 94 -2.77 -28.74 16.62
N GLY A 95 -1.57 -28.36 17.06
CA GLY A 95 -0.30 -28.75 16.46
C GLY A 95 0.26 -27.74 15.45
N ALA A 96 -0.19 -26.48 15.44
CA ALA A 96 0.55 -25.41 14.76
C ALA A 96 1.96 -25.29 15.37
N ASN A 97 2.94 -24.96 14.54
CA ASN A 97 4.33 -24.82 14.98
C ASN A 97 4.64 -23.41 15.47
N HIS A 98 3.89 -22.43 14.96
CA HIS A 98 3.99 -21.04 15.37
C HIS A 98 2.70 -20.29 15.02
N TYR A 99 2.59 -19.06 15.51
CA TYR A 99 1.57 -18.12 15.06
C TYR A 99 2.19 -16.73 14.87
N LEU A 100 1.59 -15.94 13.98
CA LEU A 100 1.87 -14.53 13.74
C LEU A 100 0.57 -13.76 13.99
N ALA A 101 0.61 -12.79 14.89
CA ALA A 101 -0.52 -11.89 15.13
C ALA A 101 -0.46 -10.72 14.16
N LYS A 102 -1.55 -10.48 13.41
CA LYS A 102 -1.77 -9.27 12.61
C LYS A 102 -1.94 -8.08 13.60
N PRO A 103 -1.28 -6.93 13.38
CA PRO A 103 -0.29 -6.71 12.34
C PRO A 103 1.10 -7.29 12.69
N PHE A 104 1.75 -7.86 11.69
CA PHE A 104 3.17 -8.22 11.72
C PHE A 104 3.94 -7.60 10.55
N ASP A 105 5.20 -7.22 10.76
CA ASP A 105 6.02 -6.67 9.68
C ASP A 105 6.69 -7.79 8.83
N ASN A 106 7.30 -7.38 7.71
CA ASN A 106 8.03 -8.30 6.83
C ASN A 106 9.17 -9.03 7.54
N LYS A 107 9.80 -8.41 8.54
CA LYS A 107 10.91 -9.01 9.28
C LYS A 107 10.40 -10.14 10.16
N GLN A 108 9.33 -9.92 10.91
CA GLN A 108 8.65 -10.92 11.75
C GLN A 108 8.18 -12.11 10.92
N LEU A 109 7.56 -11.86 9.75
CA LEU A 109 7.15 -12.91 8.81
C LEU A 109 8.35 -13.77 8.39
N LEU A 110 9.42 -13.14 7.92
CA LEU A 110 10.60 -13.83 7.40
C LEU A 110 11.37 -14.56 8.51
N GLU A 111 11.45 -14.01 9.72
CA GLU A 111 12.05 -14.68 10.87
C GLU A 111 11.28 -15.94 11.26
N ALA A 112 9.94 -15.86 11.31
CA ALA A 112 9.09 -17.01 11.60
C ALA A 112 9.23 -18.12 10.56
N VAL A 113 9.21 -17.76 9.26
CA VAL A 113 9.39 -18.71 8.16
C VAL A 113 10.79 -19.35 8.19
N LYS A 114 11.85 -18.55 8.33
CA LYS A 114 13.23 -19.06 8.41
C LYS A 114 13.41 -20.01 9.58
N LYS A 115 12.90 -19.66 10.76
CA LYS A 115 13.01 -20.47 11.97
C LYS A 115 12.47 -21.89 11.75
N LEU A 116 11.35 -22.05 11.05
CA LEU A 116 10.75 -23.37 10.82
C LEU A 116 11.36 -24.13 9.63
N LEU A 117 11.87 -23.43 8.61
CA LEU A 117 12.51 -24.07 7.47
C LEU A 117 13.95 -24.55 7.77
N ILE A 118 14.65 -23.94 8.73
CA ILE A 118 16.01 -24.34 9.14
C ILE A 118 16.01 -25.71 9.88
N VAL A 119 14.88 -26.13 10.45
CA VAL A 119 14.78 -27.37 11.25
C VAL A 119 14.71 -28.65 10.39
N ARG A 120 14.73 -28.53 9.05
CA ARG A 120 15.00 -29.67 8.14
C ARG A 120 16.39 -29.50 7.52
N PRO A 121 17.33 -30.47 7.64
CA PRO A 121 18.55 -30.42 6.87
C PRO A 121 18.20 -30.60 5.39
N VAL A 122 18.33 -29.50 4.63
CA VAL A 122 18.32 -29.51 3.17
C VAL A 122 19.59 -30.23 2.70
N HIS A 123 19.44 -31.14 1.74
CA HIS A 123 20.50 -31.97 1.17
C HIS A 123 21.87 -31.25 1.03
N PRO A 124 22.96 -31.84 1.56
CA PRO A 124 24.24 -31.16 1.77
C PRO A 124 24.98 -30.71 0.50
N GLU A 125 24.69 -31.28 -0.67
CA GLU A 125 25.50 -31.06 -1.88
C GLU A 125 25.39 -29.66 -2.51
N LYS A 126 24.29 -28.92 -2.30
CA LYS A 126 24.09 -27.61 -2.95
C LYS A 126 24.68 -26.42 -2.19
N SER A 127 25.09 -26.61 -0.93
CA SER A 127 25.65 -25.55 -0.09
C SER A 127 27.14 -25.27 -0.41
N LEU A 128 27.87 -26.32 -0.81
CA LEU A 128 29.29 -26.24 -1.14
C LEU A 128 29.53 -25.46 -2.44
N LEU A 129 28.71 -25.70 -3.48
CA LEU A 129 28.80 -24.96 -4.75
C LEU A 129 28.58 -23.45 -4.58
N ARG A 130 27.71 -23.05 -3.65
CA ARG A 130 27.40 -21.63 -3.41
C ARG A 130 28.57 -20.93 -2.73
N THR A 131 29.23 -21.61 -1.79
CA THR A 131 30.38 -21.06 -1.05
C THR A 131 31.59 -20.88 -1.96
N GLU A 132 31.85 -21.84 -2.86
CA GLU A 132 32.91 -21.72 -3.88
C GLU A 132 32.65 -20.61 -4.90
N LEU A 133 31.38 -20.39 -5.27
CA LEU A 133 31.00 -19.32 -6.20
C LEU A 133 31.20 -17.92 -5.59
N PHE A 134 30.89 -17.77 -4.30
CA PHE A 134 31.12 -16.52 -3.57
C PHE A 134 32.62 -16.22 -3.36
N GLN A 135 33.44 -17.26 -3.17
CA GLN A 135 34.90 -17.10 -3.05
C GLN A 135 35.56 -16.65 -4.35
N LYS A 136 35.03 -17.06 -5.51
CA LYS A 136 35.51 -16.61 -6.83
C LYS A 136 35.11 -15.18 -7.18
N LEU A 137 33.98 -14.70 -6.66
CA LEU A 137 33.46 -13.36 -6.98
C LEU A 137 34.09 -12.24 -6.13
N ALA A 138 34.64 -12.56 -4.95
CA ALA A 138 35.22 -11.57 -4.04
C ALA A 138 36.68 -11.15 -4.37
N GLY A 139 37.26 -11.65 -5.48
CA GLY A 139 38.69 -11.54 -5.80
C GLY A 139 39.12 -10.38 -6.71
N VAL A 140 38.36 -9.29 -6.86
CA VAL A 140 38.74 -8.15 -7.72
C VAL A 140 39.15 -6.94 -6.87
N LYS A 141 40.43 -6.60 -6.94
CA LYS A 141 41.10 -5.50 -6.22
C LYS A 141 40.74 -4.12 -6.79
N THR A 142 40.64 -3.11 -5.92
CA THR A 142 40.72 -1.67 -6.26
C THR A 142 41.88 -1.00 -5.50
N ALA A 143 42.52 -0.01 -6.14
CA ALA A 143 43.41 1.00 -5.55
C ALA A 143 43.66 2.11 -6.61
N PRO A 144 44.14 3.32 -6.25
CA PRO A 144 43.83 4.16 -5.09
C PRO A 144 43.54 5.64 -5.47
N ALA A 145 43.34 6.46 -4.42
CA ALA A 145 42.96 7.87 -4.38
C ALA A 145 43.96 8.88 -5.00
N ALA A 146 43.47 10.08 -5.33
CA ALA A 146 44.26 11.25 -5.73
C ALA A 146 43.92 12.49 -4.87
N GLU A 147 44.97 13.27 -4.57
CA GLU A 147 45.07 14.38 -3.62
C GLU A 147 44.62 15.77 -4.14
N MET A 148 44.62 16.70 -3.19
CA MET A 148 44.16 18.09 -3.11
C MET A 148 44.80 19.08 -4.11
N ALA A 149 44.11 20.19 -4.37
CA ALA A 149 44.68 21.43 -4.91
C ALA A 149 44.01 22.66 -4.25
N GLU A 150 44.82 23.71 -4.07
CA GLU A 150 44.68 24.88 -3.20
C GLU A 150 43.65 25.94 -3.67
N GLU A 151 43.13 26.71 -2.70
CA GLU A 151 42.25 27.88 -2.89
C GLU A 151 43.06 29.19 -2.89
N GLU A 152 42.77 30.08 -3.85
CA GLU A 152 43.15 31.50 -3.80
C GLU A 152 41.89 32.40 -3.80
N GLU A 153 41.82 33.32 -2.83
CA GLU A 153 40.78 34.36 -2.70
C GLU A 153 41.02 35.55 -3.66
N PRO A 154 39.97 36.15 -4.26
CA PRO A 154 40.11 37.45 -4.91
C PRO A 154 39.37 38.59 -4.19
N GLN A 155 40.07 39.71 -4.16
CA GLN A 155 39.74 41.00 -3.57
C GLN A 155 38.46 41.66 -4.11
N THR A 156 37.71 42.26 -3.19
CA THR A 156 36.46 42.98 -3.43
C THR A 156 36.69 44.37 -4.04
N SER A 157 36.01 44.68 -5.15
CA SER A 157 35.96 46.04 -5.73
C SER A 157 34.54 46.60 -5.80
N LEU A 158 34.44 47.93 -5.86
CA LEU A 158 33.25 48.78 -5.70
C LEU A 158 32.07 48.49 -6.67
N LYS A 159 32.24 47.61 -7.69
CA LYS A 159 31.17 47.16 -8.60
C LYS A 159 30.08 46.31 -7.92
N TRP A 160 30.40 45.65 -6.80
CA TRP A 160 29.46 44.78 -6.07
C TRP A 160 28.30 45.53 -5.39
N ARG A 161 28.46 46.82 -5.07
CA ARG A 161 27.37 47.60 -4.45
C ARG A 161 26.23 47.89 -5.43
N ILE A 162 26.52 48.11 -6.71
CA ILE A 162 25.47 48.33 -7.73
C ILE A 162 24.81 47.00 -8.13
N ILE A 163 25.59 45.92 -8.23
CA ILE A 163 25.06 44.56 -8.43
C ILE A 163 24.17 44.14 -7.26
N SER A 164 24.53 44.48 -6.01
CA SER A 164 23.74 44.10 -4.82
C SER A 164 22.35 44.74 -4.76
N VAL A 165 22.18 45.97 -5.28
CA VAL A 165 20.87 46.64 -5.31
C VAL A 165 19.98 46.07 -6.42
N LEU A 166 20.54 45.81 -7.62
CA LEU A 166 19.82 45.13 -8.69
C LEU A 166 19.49 43.68 -8.32
N ALA A 167 20.40 42.98 -7.65
CA ALA A 167 20.15 41.64 -7.11
C ALA A 167 19.05 41.67 -6.04
N ALA A 168 19.02 42.66 -5.15
CA ALA A 168 17.96 42.80 -4.16
C ALA A 168 16.57 43.04 -4.80
N VAL A 169 16.48 43.89 -5.83
CA VAL A 169 15.22 44.10 -6.58
C VAL A 169 14.81 42.84 -7.34
N CYS A 170 15.76 42.14 -7.97
CA CYS A 170 15.50 40.84 -8.59
C CYS A 170 15.12 39.77 -7.56
N LEU A 171 15.66 39.78 -6.34
CA LEU A 171 15.30 38.86 -5.27
C LEU A 171 13.92 39.15 -4.69
N ILE A 172 13.50 40.42 -4.64
CA ILE A 172 12.14 40.82 -4.25
C ILE A 172 11.15 40.42 -5.35
N ALA A 173 11.46 40.71 -6.62
CA ALA A 173 10.63 40.32 -7.75
C ALA A 173 10.56 38.78 -7.90
N ALA A 174 11.69 38.09 -7.71
CA ALA A 174 11.76 36.64 -7.65
C ALA A 174 11.02 36.13 -6.42
N GLY A 175 11.09 36.77 -5.26
CA GLY A 175 10.35 36.40 -4.05
C GLY A 175 8.84 36.51 -4.24
N ILE A 176 8.37 37.58 -4.90
CA ILE A 176 6.96 37.75 -5.30
C ILE A 176 6.57 36.69 -6.33
N PHE A 177 7.43 36.41 -7.31
CA PHE A 177 7.20 35.38 -8.33
C PHE A 177 7.18 33.97 -7.72
N ILE A 178 8.11 33.65 -6.83
CA ILE A 178 8.22 32.41 -6.05
C ILE A 178 6.98 32.25 -5.16
N TRP A 179 6.51 33.33 -4.54
CA TRP A 179 5.29 33.29 -3.72
C TRP A 179 4.04 33.04 -4.59
N LYS A 180 4.00 33.58 -5.81
CA LYS A 180 2.88 33.45 -6.75
C LYS A 180 2.87 32.11 -7.51
N VAL A 181 4.05 31.57 -7.82
CA VAL A 181 4.23 30.33 -8.59
C VAL A 181 4.37 29.11 -7.68
N GLY A 182 4.87 29.31 -6.45
CA GLY A 182 5.38 28.24 -5.60
C GLY A 182 6.69 27.70 -6.16
N PHE A 183 7.67 27.38 -5.30
CA PHE A 183 8.71 26.45 -5.75
C PHE A 183 8.06 25.09 -5.98
N PRO A 184 8.41 24.36 -7.06
CA PRO A 184 8.09 22.94 -7.14
C PRO A 184 8.68 22.31 -5.88
N GLU A 185 7.82 21.78 -5.01
CA GLU A 185 8.32 21.09 -3.82
C GLU A 185 9.09 19.86 -4.31
N VAL A 186 10.37 19.76 -3.90
CA VAL A 186 11.28 18.69 -4.35
C VAL A 186 10.60 17.32 -4.18
N ASN A 187 10.69 16.49 -5.22
CA ASN A 187 10.26 15.09 -5.18
C ASN A 187 10.81 14.44 -3.91
N SER A 188 9.94 13.87 -3.09
CA SER A 188 10.30 13.39 -1.75
C SER A 188 9.58 12.09 -1.44
N ASP A 189 10.26 11.20 -0.74
CA ASP A 189 9.67 10.00 -0.16
C ASP A 189 9.69 10.14 1.36
N PHE A 190 8.50 10.15 1.95
CA PHE A 190 8.30 10.35 3.38
C PHE A 190 8.15 8.99 4.03
N ALA A 191 9.10 8.61 4.89
CA ALA A 191 9.01 7.38 5.65
C ALA A 191 7.79 7.39 6.60
N ILE A 192 7.07 6.28 6.65
CA ILE A 192 5.93 6.03 7.54
C ILE A 192 6.13 4.69 8.26
N PRO A 193 5.56 4.50 9.46
CA PRO A 193 5.80 3.31 10.27
C PRO A 193 5.11 2.04 9.75
N HIS A 194 4.17 2.16 8.83
CA HIS A 194 3.36 1.08 8.26
C HIS A 194 3.62 0.93 6.76
N SER A 195 3.22 -0.18 6.14
CA SER A 195 3.64 -0.53 4.77
C SER A 195 2.52 -0.81 3.78
N HIS A 196 1.26 -0.86 4.22
CA HIS A 196 0.13 -1.31 3.41
C HIS A 196 -0.91 -0.19 3.27
N THR A 197 -0.41 0.99 2.86
CA THR A 197 -1.24 2.19 2.77
C THR A 197 -2.29 2.02 1.68
N SER A 198 -3.57 2.08 2.02
CA SER A 198 -4.71 1.85 1.11
C SER A 198 -5.51 3.11 0.76
N GLY A 199 -5.40 4.16 1.57
CA GLY A 199 -6.14 5.40 1.38
C GLY A 199 -5.32 6.60 1.83
N LEU A 200 -5.42 7.71 1.11
CA LEU A 200 -4.81 8.99 1.47
C LEU A 200 -5.82 10.12 1.32
N VAL A 201 -5.93 10.97 2.34
CA VAL A 201 -6.77 12.17 2.31
C VAL A 201 -6.03 13.33 2.95
N TRP A 202 -6.01 14.49 2.30
CA TRP A 202 -5.57 15.73 2.90
C TRP A 202 -6.74 16.47 3.54
N ARG A 203 -6.61 16.86 4.80
CA ARG A 203 -7.60 17.71 5.49
C ARG A 203 -6.88 18.67 6.43
N GLN A 204 -7.19 19.96 6.31
CA GLN A 204 -6.71 21.01 7.24
C GLN A 204 -5.18 21.02 7.46
N GLY A 205 -4.39 20.68 6.43
CA GLY A 205 -2.93 20.65 6.52
C GLY A 205 -2.34 19.38 7.14
N GLU A 206 -3.18 18.40 7.48
CA GLU A 206 -2.77 17.06 7.90
C GLU A 206 -3.01 16.05 6.78
N LEU A 207 -2.10 15.08 6.69
CA LEU A 207 -2.25 13.92 5.83
C LEU A 207 -2.84 12.77 6.65
N TRP A 208 -3.94 12.23 6.18
CA TRP A 208 -4.56 11.03 6.72
C TRP A 208 -4.22 9.86 5.81
N ALA A 209 -3.80 8.75 6.40
CA ALA A 209 -3.48 7.53 5.68
C ALA A 209 -4.13 6.33 6.36
N SER A 210 -4.74 5.42 5.60
CA SER A 210 -5.20 4.15 6.13
C SER A 210 -4.23 3.04 5.79
N ASP A 211 -4.13 2.05 6.66
CA ASP A 211 -3.40 0.82 6.41
C ASP A 211 -4.35 -0.36 6.58
N TRP A 212 -4.53 -1.13 5.50
CA TRP A 212 -5.51 -2.22 5.47
C TRP A 212 -5.07 -3.42 6.32
N PHE A 213 -3.75 -3.59 6.48
CA PHE A 213 -3.15 -4.69 7.20
C PHE A 213 -3.10 -4.43 8.71
N ASP A 214 -2.71 -3.21 9.09
CA ASP A 214 -2.75 -2.74 10.48
C ASP A 214 -4.17 -2.42 10.96
N GLN A 215 -5.15 -2.38 10.05
CA GLN A 215 -6.54 -2.02 10.31
C GLN A 215 -6.63 -0.68 11.03
N THR A 216 -5.85 0.31 10.57
CA THR A 216 -5.62 1.55 11.31
C THR A 216 -5.66 2.74 10.36
N ILE A 217 -6.28 3.83 10.81
CA ILE A 217 -6.17 5.15 10.17
C ILE A 217 -5.17 5.99 10.96
N TYR A 218 -4.15 6.49 10.28
CA TYR A 218 -3.10 7.34 10.81
C TYR A 218 -3.31 8.78 10.38
N ARG A 219 -2.96 9.71 11.28
CA ARG A 219 -2.95 11.14 11.04
C ARG A 219 -1.53 11.67 11.17
N TYR A 220 -1.08 12.42 10.17
CA TYR A 220 0.26 12.97 10.10
C TYR A 220 0.23 14.48 9.91
N GLN A 221 1.15 15.16 10.59
CA GLN A 221 1.47 16.55 10.34
C GLN A 221 2.70 16.61 9.43
N LEU A 222 2.59 17.34 8.32
CA LEU A 222 3.75 17.62 7.48
C LEU A 222 4.64 18.67 8.16
N ASN A 223 5.90 18.33 8.39
CA ASN A 223 6.92 19.22 8.92
C ASN A 223 8.19 19.12 8.08
N GLY A 224 8.36 20.05 7.15
CA GLY A 224 9.47 20.05 6.19
C GLY A 224 9.45 18.78 5.33
N SER A 225 10.50 17.95 5.47
CA SER A 225 10.68 16.69 4.75
C SER A 225 10.22 15.45 5.54
N LYS A 226 9.43 15.61 6.61
CA LYS A 226 8.95 14.51 7.44
C LYS A 226 7.43 14.55 7.64
N LEU A 227 6.83 13.36 7.69
CA LEU A 227 5.46 13.15 8.19
C LEU A 227 5.56 12.74 9.66
N LEU A 228 5.15 13.63 10.55
CA LEU A 228 5.17 13.38 11.98
C LEU A 228 3.83 12.76 12.40
N PRO A 229 3.80 11.58 13.03
CA PRO A 229 2.56 10.97 13.49
C PRO A 229 1.92 11.84 14.57
N VAL A 230 0.62 12.09 14.43
CA VAL A 230 -0.18 12.91 15.35
C VAL A 230 -1.11 12.01 16.17
N LYS A 231 -1.85 11.13 15.51
CA LYS A 231 -2.78 10.18 16.14
C LYS A 231 -3.01 8.97 15.23
N SER A 232 -3.35 7.83 15.81
CA SER A 232 -3.84 6.66 15.10
C SER A 232 -5.19 6.22 15.65
N TYR A 233 -6.00 5.62 14.79
CA TYR A 233 -7.32 5.11 15.10
C TYR A 233 -7.37 3.65 14.66
N HIS A 234 -7.25 2.74 15.62
CA HIS A 234 -7.32 1.32 15.34
C HIS A 234 -8.79 0.89 15.15
N LEU A 235 -9.05 0.18 14.06
CA LEU A 235 -10.37 -0.22 13.61
C LEU A 235 -10.42 -1.75 13.51
N PRO A 236 -10.47 -2.47 14.65
CA PRO A 236 -10.40 -3.92 14.65
C PRO A 236 -11.53 -4.53 13.82
N ASP A 237 -11.21 -5.62 13.13
CA ASP A 237 -12.11 -6.35 12.25
C ASP A 237 -12.60 -5.49 11.07
N SER A 238 -11.75 -4.61 10.53
CA SER A 238 -12.11 -3.76 9.38
C SER A 238 -10.99 -3.71 8.34
N HIS A 239 -11.33 -4.07 7.11
CA HIS A 239 -10.40 -4.00 5.98
C HIS A 239 -10.50 -2.68 5.26
N VAL A 240 -9.77 -1.69 5.76
CA VAL A 240 -9.83 -0.33 5.23
C VAL A 240 -9.15 -0.30 3.86
N THR A 241 -9.89 -0.48 2.78
CA THR A 241 -9.36 -0.42 1.40
C THR A 241 -9.39 0.99 0.81
N GLY A 242 -10.16 1.89 1.41
CA GLY A 242 -10.22 3.30 1.05
C GLY A 242 -11.09 4.06 2.02
N PHE A 243 -10.90 5.37 2.12
CA PHE A 243 -11.75 6.22 2.95
C PHE A 243 -11.86 7.63 2.39
N ALA A 244 -12.95 8.31 2.74
CA ALA A 244 -13.17 9.71 2.46
C ALA A 244 -13.65 10.44 3.72
N ILE A 245 -13.38 11.74 3.77
CA ILE A 245 -13.86 12.61 4.86
C ILE A 245 -14.87 13.59 4.26
N ALA A 246 -16.11 13.51 4.74
CA ALA A 246 -17.22 14.35 4.29
C ALA A 246 -17.86 15.04 5.50
N GLY A 247 -17.60 16.35 5.64
CA GLY A 247 -18.01 17.13 6.81
C GLY A 247 -17.43 16.57 8.11
N ASP A 248 -18.31 16.16 9.03
CA ASP A 248 -17.95 15.61 10.34
C ASP A 248 -17.98 14.07 10.37
N TYR A 249 -17.85 13.42 9.21
CA TYR A 249 -17.88 11.97 9.11
C TYR A 249 -16.74 11.42 8.27
N PHE A 250 -16.22 10.27 8.71
CA PHE A 250 -15.46 9.34 7.89
C PHE A 250 -16.40 8.36 7.21
N TYR A 251 -16.12 8.10 5.94
CA TYR A 251 -16.67 6.99 5.19
C TYR A 251 -15.54 6.06 4.83
N ILE A 252 -15.69 4.78 5.15
CA ILE A 252 -14.63 3.77 5.06
C ILE A 252 -15.16 2.60 4.25
N CYS A 253 -14.45 2.19 3.21
CA CYS A 253 -14.68 0.91 2.55
C CYS A 253 -14.13 -0.22 3.41
N ASP A 254 -14.95 -1.25 3.62
CA ASP A 254 -14.60 -2.48 4.28
C ASP A 254 -14.89 -3.64 3.33
N SER A 255 -13.86 -4.13 2.63
CA SER A 255 -14.08 -5.16 1.61
C SER A 255 -14.27 -6.56 2.18
N TRP A 256 -13.84 -6.85 3.42
CA TRP A 256 -14.19 -8.12 4.08
C TRP A 256 -15.69 -8.24 4.31
N LYS A 257 -16.32 -7.12 4.65
CA LYS A 257 -17.75 -7.05 4.98
C LYS A 257 -18.60 -6.50 3.84
N LYS A 258 -18.00 -6.16 2.70
CA LYS A 258 -18.69 -5.67 1.49
C LYS A 258 -19.62 -4.49 1.82
N GLN A 259 -19.04 -3.51 2.50
CA GLN A 259 -19.79 -2.39 3.03
C GLN A 259 -18.99 -1.09 2.99
N ILE A 260 -19.72 0.02 3.07
CA ILE A 260 -19.21 1.33 3.42
C ILE A 260 -19.67 1.61 4.86
N VAL A 261 -18.73 1.96 5.72
CA VAL A 261 -18.97 2.27 7.13
C VAL A 261 -18.86 3.77 7.33
N LYS A 262 -19.89 4.39 7.92
CA LYS A 262 -19.88 5.79 8.35
C LYS A 262 -19.50 5.87 9.81
N ARG A 263 -18.52 6.70 10.12
CA ARG A 263 -18.01 6.95 11.48
C ARG A 263 -17.96 8.44 11.75
N ARG A 264 -18.23 8.85 12.98
CA ARG A 264 -18.13 10.25 13.40
C ARG A 264 -16.67 10.69 13.38
N PHE A 265 -16.42 11.94 13.06
CA PHE A 265 -15.12 12.58 13.22
C PHE A 265 -14.94 13.01 14.68
N ASP A 266 -14.85 12.03 15.58
CA ASP A 266 -14.62 12.21 17.01
C ASP A 266 -13.33 11.50 17.45
N GLU A 267 -13.06 11.42 18.76
CA GLU A 267 -11.82 10.86 19.26
C GLU A 267 -11.63 9.36 18.95
N ASP A 268 -12.71 8.63 18.72
CA ASP A 268 -12.73 7.16 18.61
C ASP A 268 -13.21 6.65 17.25
N LEU A 269 -13.52 7.56 16.31
CA LEU A 269 -14.22 7.26 15.07
C LEU A 269 -15.48 6.42 15.33
N THR A 270 -16.36 6.91 16.21
CA THR A 270 -17.54 6.17 16.66
C THR A 270 -18.41 5.76 15.47
N LEU A 271 -18.84 4.49 15.44
CA LEU A 271 -19.72 3.96 14.40
C LEU A 271 -21.05 4.74 14.34
N ALA A 272 -21.39 5.24 13.16
CA ALA A 272 -22.61 6.02 12.93
C ALA A 272 -23.55 5.40 11.88
N GLY A 273 -23.04 4.53 10.99
CA GLY A 273 -23.86 3.85 9.99
C GLY A 273 -23.08 2.79 9.23
N LYS A 274 -23.83 1.88 8.60
CA LYS A 274 -23.29 0.85 7.70
C LYS A 274 -24.19 0.78 6.47
N TYR A 275 -23.57 0.66 5.30
CA TYR A 275 -24.23 0.63 4.01
C TYR A 275 -23.62 -0.51 3.21
N SER A 276 -24.41 -1.32 2.52
CA SER A 276 -23.86 -2.32 1.61
C SER A 276 -23.06 -1.63 0.50
N SER A 277 -21.90 -2.18 0.12
CA SER A 277 -21.21 -1.71 -1.07
C SER A 277 -21.99 -2.13 -2.33
N PRO A 278 -21.90 -1.37 -3.43
CA PRO A 278 -22.58 -1.72 -4.68
C PRO A 278 -22.12 -3.06 -5.29
N ALA A 279 -20.89 -3.47 -4.97
CA ALA A 279 -20.25 -4.69 -5.45
C ALA A 279 -19.31 -5.27 -4.37
N GLU A 280 -18.65 -6.39 -4.66
CA GLU A 280 -18.03 -7.27 -3.66
C GLU A 280 -16.67 -6.82 -3.13
N GLN A 281 -15.95 -5.95 -3.84
CA GLN A 281 -14.59 -5.52 -3.49
C GLN A 281 -14.46 -3.99 -3.59
N PRO A 282 -15.11 -3.24 -2.68
CA PRO A 282 -14.96 -1.80 -2.64
C PRO A 282 -13.50 -1.44 -2.38
N SER A 283 -12.91 -0.57 -3.21
CA SER A 283 -11.45 -0.36 -3.27
C SER A 283 -11.01 1.09 -3.11
N CYS A 284 -11.92 2.06 -3.21
CA CYS A 284 -11.60 3.47 -3.04
C CYS A 284 -12.83 4.26 -2.56
N LEU A 285 -12.62 5.40 -1.90
CA LEU A 285 -13.65 6.42 -1.67
C LEU A 285 -13.10 7.81 -1.95
N PHE A 286 -13.96 8.68 -2.47
CA PHE A 286 -13.65 10.09 -2.67
C PHE A 286 -14.90 10.95 -2.45
N TRP A 287 -14.75 12.06 -1.73
CA TRP A 287 -15.82 13.02 -1.50
C TRP A 287 -15.57 14.27 -2.35
N ASP A 288 -16.50 14.60 -3.24
CA ASP A 288 -16.34 15.73 -4.19
C ASP A 288 -17.12 16.99 -3.79
N GLU A 289 -17.46 17.10 -2.50
CA GLU A 289 -18.30 18.15 -1.90
C GLU A 289 -19.80 18.04 -2.22
N LYS A 290 -20.21 17.14 -3.12
CA LYS A 290 -21.61 16.92 -3.47
C LYS A 290 -22.04 15.45 -3.44
N TYR A 291 -21.19 14.57 -3.95
CA TYR A 291 -21.39 13.14 -4.05
C TYR A 291 -20.24 12.38 -3.41
N LEU A 292 -20.57 11.25 -2.79
CA LEU A 292 -19.57 10.27 -2.43
C LEU A 292 -19.34 9.37 -3.63
N TRP A 293 -18.09 9.18 -4.00
CA TRP A 293 -17.67 8.32 -5.09
C TRP A 293 -16.99 7.09 -4.52
N SER A 294 -17.26 5.93 -5.09
CA SER A 294 -16.59 4.68 -4.73
C SER A 294 -16.07 3.95 -5.96
N CYS A 295 -15.03 3.16 -5.77
CA CYS A 295 -14.51 2.21 -6.76
C CYS A 295 -14.77 0.79 -6.29
N ASP A 296 -14.84 -0.14 -7.23
CA ASP A 296 -14.82 -1.56 -6.93
C ASP A 296 -13.93 -2.32 -7.91
N SER A 297 -12.99 -3.09 -7.37
CA SER A 297 -11.96 -3.81 -8.13
C SER A 297 -12.45 -5.12 -8.74
N GLN A 298 -13.56 -5.68 -8.25
CA GLN A 298 -14.10 -6.92 -8.80
C GLN A 298 -15.02 -6.64 -10.00
N SER A 299 -15.90 -5.66 -9.86
CA SER A 299 -16.83 -5.25 -10.91
C SER A 299 -16.17 -4.34 -11.95
N HIS A 300 -14.99 -3.77 -11.63
CA HIS A 300 -14.26 -2.82 -12.46
C HIS A 300 -15.08 -1.55 -12.73
N ARG A 301 -15.67 -0.98 -11.68
CA ARG A 301 -16.61 0.16 -11.80
C ARG A 301 -16.30 1.28 -10.83
N ILE A 302 -16.76 2.46 -11.20
CA ILE A 302 -16.81 3.66 -10.37
C ILE A 302 -18.29 3.99 -10.14
N TYR A 303 -18.68 4.23 -8.89
CA TYR A 303 -20.06 4.55 -8.51
C TYR A 303 -20.13 5.96 -7.94
N ARG A 304 -21.24 6.64 -8.24
CA ARG A 304 -21.58 7.95 -7.67
C ARG A 304 -22.79 7.79 -6.75
N HIS A 305 -22.64 8.24 -5.52
CA HIS A 305 -23.64 8.09 -4.46
C HIS A 305 -24.21 9.44 -4.02
N LEU A 306 -25.52 9.48 -3.80
CA LEU A 306 -26.14 10.51 -2.96
C LEU A 306 -25.79 10.26 -1.49
N MET A 307 -25.60 11.33 -0.75
CA MET A 307 -25.37 11.27 0.70
C MET A 307 -26.69 11.21 1.49
N ASP A 308 -27.61 10.37 1.02
CA ASP A 308 -28.87 10.07 1.70
C ASP A 308 -28.67 8.94 2.74
N ASP A 309 -29.77 8.53 3.37
CA ASP A 309 -29.74 7.50 4.42
C ASP A 309 -29.37 6.10 3.90
N ASN A 310 -29.22 5.90 2.59
CA ASN A 310 -28.90 4.61 1.98
C ASN A 310 -27.63 4.61 1.14
N LEU A 311 -26.94 5.75 1.01
CA LEU A 311 -25.88 5.96 0.01
C LEU A 311 -26.34 5.54 -1.41
N THR A 312 -27.51 6.02 -1.83
CA THR A 312 -28.12 5.63 -3.11
C THR A 312 -27.17 5.87 -4.28
N VAL A 313 -26.89 4.81 -5.03
CA VAL A 313 -26.12 4.88 -6.28
C VAL A 313 -26.98 5.57 -7.35
N VAL A 314 -26.55 6.75 -7.80
CA VAL A 314 -27.22 7.50 -8.87
C VAL A 314 -26.60 7.28 -10.24
N ASP A 315 -25.32 6.94 -10.29
CA ASP A 315 -24.63 6.62 -11.53
C ASP A 315 -23.57 5.56 -11.31
N SER A 316 -23.24 4.86 -12.39
CA SER A 316 -22.21 3.84 -12.39
C SER A 316 -21.48 3.86 -13.72
N PHE A 317 -20.15 3.95 -13.66
CA PHE A 317 -19.25 4.11 -14.80
C PHE A 317 -18.30 2.92 -14.88
N PRO A 318 -17.91 2.46 -16.08
CA PRO A 318 -16.80 1.52 -16.20
C PRO A 318 -15.50 2.20 -15.72
N SER A 319 -14.69 1.47 -14.96
CA SER A 319 -13.31 1.86 -14.70
C SER A 319 -12.48 1.74 -15.99
N PRO A 320 -11.48 2.60 -16.23
CA PRO A 320 -10.57 2.46 -17.39
C PRO A 320 -9.78 1.15 -17.41
N ALA A 321 -9.61 0.53 -16.24
CA ALA A 321 -8.84 -0.70 -16.04
C ALA A 321 -9.39 -1.49 -14.84
N ASN A 322 -8.79 -2.65 -14.55
CA ASN A 322 -9.40 -3.68 -13.71
C ASN A 322 -9.29 -3.43 -12.20
N SER A 323 -8.37 -2.60 -11.74
CA SER A 323 -8.10 -2.42 -10.31
C SER A 323 -8.05 -0.94 -9.94
N PRO A 324 -9.20 -0.23 -10.02
CA PRO A 324 -9.28 1.16 -9.59
C PRO A 324 -9.03 1.27 -8.09
N VAL A 325 -8.11 2.13 -7.68
CA VAL A 325 -7.66 2.27 -6.28
C VAL A 325 -7.75 3.69 -5.73
N ALA A 326 -7.95 4.68 -6.59
CA ALA A 326 -8.07 6.06 -6.15
C ALA A 326 -8.89 6.92 -7.11
N LEU A 327 -9.56 7.91 -6.55
CA LEU A 327 -10.27 8.96 -7.26
C LEU A 327 -9.90 10.33 -6.70
N TYR A 328 -9.91 11.31 -7.57
CA TYR A 328 -9.72 12.72 -7.22
C TYR A 328 -10.40 13.59 -8.27
N LYS A 329 -10.91 14.76 -7.88
CA LYS A 329 -11.53 15.72 -8.79
C LYS A 329 -10.91 17.10 -8.59
N ASP A 330 -10.54 17.75 -9.70
CA ASP A 330 -10.28 19.19 -9.71
C ASP A 330 -11.44 19.94 -10.38
N ASP A 331 -11.28 21.26 -10.56
CA ASP A 331 -12.33 22.12 -11.12
C ASP A 331 -12.79 21.70 -12.52
N GLN A 332 -11.97 20.97 -13.27
CA GLN A 332 -12.21 20.67 -14.68
C GLN A 332 -12.41 19.18 -14.95
N TYR A 333 -11.75 18.30 -14.19
CA TYR A 333 -11.63 16.89 -14.52
C TYR A 333 -11.77 15.99 -13.30
N MET A 334 -12.28 14.79 -13.54
CA MET A 334 -12.10 13.66 -12.62
C MET A 334 -10.82 12.92 -13.00
N TRP A 335 -10.15 12.38 -11.99
CA TRP A 335 -8.93 11.59 -12.11
C TRP A 335 -9.14 10.26 -11.41
N SER A 336 -8.68 9.19 -12.03
CA SER A 336 -8.64 7.87 -11.41
C SER A 336 -7.24 7.28 -11.49
N ALA A 337 -6.92 6.36 -10.61
CA ALA A 337 -5.68 5.60 -10.68
C ALA A 337 -5.96 4.11 -10.55
N ASP A 338 -5.15 3.31 -11.24
CA ASP A 338 -5.33 1.87 -11.33
C ASP A 338 -4.05 1.12 -10.95
N ALA A 339 -4.21 0.10 -10.10
CA ALA A 339 -3.10 -0.64 -9.52
C ALA A 339 -2.43 -1.59 -10.52
N ASP A 340 -3.20 -2.18 -11.43
CA ASP A 340 -2.72 -3.20 -12.36
C ASP A 340 -1.93 -2.58 -13.51
N THR A 341 -2.48 -1.53 -14.11
CA THR A 341 -1.84 -0.78 -15.19
C THR A 341 -0.79 0.20 -14.68
N ARG A 342 -0.86 0.57 -13.39
CA ARG A 342 -0.03 1.62 -12.77
C ARG A 342 -0.14 2.94 -13.53
N LYS A 343 -1.34 3.24 -14.05
CA LYS A 343 -1.63 4.48 -14.77
C LYS A 343 -2.56 5.37 -13.96
N ILE A 344 -2.47 6.66 -14.24
CA ILE A 344 -3.41 7.68 -13.79
C ILE A 344 -4.20 8.12 -15.01
N TYR A 345 -5.52 8.14 -14.91
CA TYR A 345 -6.42 8.52 -15.99
C TYR A 345 -7.07 9.85 -15.66
N ARG A 346 -7.22 10.68 -16.69
CA ARG A 346 -7.99 11.92 -16.61
C ARG A 346 -9.27 11.74 -17.42
N HIS A 347 -10.37 12.15 -16.82
CA HIS A 347 -11.71 11.98 -17.34
C HIS A 347 -12.39 13.33 -17.54
N GLU A 348 -13.18 13.42 -18.59
CA GLU A 348 -14.17 14.48 -18.75
C GLU A 348 -15.35 14.22 -17.81
N LEU A 349 -15.93 15.30 -17.25
CA LEU A 349 -17.10 15.24 -16.38
C LEU A 349 -18.41 15.13 -17.19
N ASP A 350 -18.40 14.32 -18.26
CA ASP A 350 -19.58 14.02 -19.07
C ASP A 350 -20.44 12.92 -18.43
N SER A 351 -21.53 12.52 -19.09
CA SER A 351 -22.42 11.47 -18.59
C SER A 351 -21.83 10.06 -18.62
N LYS A 352 -20.62 9.88 -19.17
CA LYS A 352 -19.96 8.59 -19.32
C LYS A 352 -18.65 8.47 -18.54
N LEU A 353 -18.19 9.56 -17.95
CA LEU A 353 -16.87 9.69 -17.35
C LEU A 353 -15.74 9.33 -18.35
N SER A 354 -15.86 9.87 -19.57
CA SER A 354 -14.99 9.52 -20.70
C SER A 354 -13.51 9.79 -20.41
N VAL A 355 -12.64 8.80 -20.68
CA VAL A 355 -11.19 8.95 -20.53
C VAL A 355 -10.63 9.81 -21.66
N ILE A 356 -9.99 10.92 -21.32
CA ILE A 356 -9.41 11.88 -22.29
C ILE A 356 -7.89 11.86 -22.31
N ALA A 357 -7.26 11.31 -21.28
CA ALA A 357 -5.81 11.10 -21.23
C ALA A 357 -5.46 10.01 -20.22
N SER A 358 -4.36 9.32 -20.46
CA SER A 358 -3.72 8.46 -19.46
C SER A 358 -2.28 8.89 -19.26
N TYR A 359 -1.78 8.71 -18.04
CA TYR A 359 -0.48 9.19 -17.61
C TYR A 359 0.28 8.07 -16.90
N SER A 360 1.57 8.07 -17.14
CA SER A 360 2.55 7.29 -16.39
C SER A 360 3.32 8.23 -15.47
N LEU A 361 3.75 7.70 -14.32
CA LEU A 361 4.61 8.42 -13.40
C LEU A 361 5.98 7.71 -13.32
N PRO A 362 7.09 8.39 -13.63
CA PRO A 362 8.44 7.82 -13.49
C PRO A 362 8.66 7.25 -12.09
N GLY A 363 9.26 6.05 -12.00
CA GLY A 363 9.47 5.33 -10.75
C GLY A 363 8.29 4.47 -10.28
N LEU A 364 7.05 4.75 -10.71
CA LEU A 364 5.89 3.93 -10.35
C LEU A 364 5.95 2.52 -11.00
N ASN A 365 6.53 2.46 -12.20
CA ASN A 365 6.74 1.21 -12.94
C ASN A 365 7.93 0.39 -12.41
N GLU A 366 8.74 0.96 -11.52
CA GLU A 366 9.89 0.27 -10.94
C GLU A 366 9.45 -0.58 -9.74
N GLY A 367 9.94 -1.81 -9.64
CA GLY A 367 9.62 -2.72 -8.54
C GLY A 367 8.28 -3.46 -8.71
N GLN A 368 7.99 -4.34 -7.74
CA GLN A 368 6.82 -5.23 -7.78
C GLN A 368 5.60 -4.64 -7.05
N GLN A 369 5.82 -3.64 -6.19
CA GLN A 369 4.82 -2.99 -5.35
C GLN A 369 3.79 -2.24 -6.21
N PRO A 370 2.50 -2.62 -6.15
CA PRO A 370 1.46 -1.95 -6.93
C PRO A 370 1.16 -0.56 -6.37
N LEU A 371 0.66 0.33 -7.23
CA LEU A 371 0.03 1.57 -6.76
C LEU A 371 -1.19 1.19 -5.91
N SER A 372 -1.30 1.76 -4.72
CA SER A 372 -2.40 1.44 -3.80
C SER A 372 -3.34 2.61 -3.55
N THR A 373 -2.84 3.85 -3.66
CA THR A 373 -3.69 5.04 -3.51
C THR A 373 -2.99 6.28 -4.04
N PHE A 374 -3.78 7.31 -4.33
CA PHE A 374 -3.36 8.54 -4.98
C PHE A 374 -4.26 9.70 -4.55
N VAL A 375 -3.66 10.84 -4.22
CA VAL A 375 -4.38 12.09 -3.94
C VAL A 375 -3.57 13.27 -4.45
N ARG A 376 -4.23 14.34 -4.87
CA ARG A 376 -3.57 15.59 -5.27
C ARG A 376 -3.77 16.65 -4.20
N LEU A 377 -2.70 17.40 -3.93
CA LEU A 377 -2.73 18.62 -3.14
C LEU A 377 -1.94 19.70 -3.88
N LYS A 378 -2.64 20.74 -4.33
CA LYS A 378 -2.07 21.81 -5.16
C LYS A 378 -1.42 21.26 -6.45
N GLN A 379 -0.15 21.57 -6.69
CA GLN A 379 0.64 21.07 -7.83
C GLN A 379 1.32 19.74 -7.55
N ASN A 380 1.08 19.13 -6.38
CA ASN A 380 1.74 17.90 -5.97
C ASN A 380 0.77 16.72 -5.95
N ILE A 381 1.29 15.59 -6.39
CA ILE A 381 0.69 14.27 -6.28
C ILE A 381 1.31 13.58 -5.08
N TRP A 382 0.45 13.02 -4.25
CA TRP A 382 0.81 12.14 -3.14
C TRP A 382 0.28 10.75 -3.45
N LEU A 383 1.15 9.75 -3.32
CA LEU A 383 0.80 8.38 -3.60
C LEU A 383 1.48 7.43 -2.64
N ALA A 384 0.89 6.26 -2.46
CA ALA A 384 1.53 5.16 -1.79
C ALA A 384 1.48 3.90 -2.66
N ARG A 385 2.38 2.97 -2.34
CA ARG A 385 2.44 1.66 -2.97
C ARG A 385 2.33 0.60 -1.90
N ASP A 386 1.57 -0.45 -2.19
CA ASP A 386 1.34 -1.51 -1.22
C ASP A 386 2.65 -2.28 -0.95
N GLY A 387 2.94 -2.51 0.33
CA GLY A 387 4.20 -3.08 0.82
C GLY A 387 5.36 -2.08 0.94
N MET A 388 5.14 -0.77 0.76
CA MET A 388 6.17 0.25 0.99
C MET A 388 5.91 1.08 2.25
N ASN A 389 6.95 1.23 3.08
CA ASN A 389 6.96 2.10 4.26
C ASN A 389 7.17 3.59 3.93
N SER A 390 6.59 4.06 2.83
CA SER A 390 6.76 5.44 2.38
C SER A 390 5.54 5.97 1.64
N VAL A 391 5.23 7.25 1.87
CA VAL A 391 4.36 8.04 1.00
C VAL A 391 5.22 8.92 0.11
N SER A 392 4.99 8.87 -1.19
CA SER A 392 5.75 9.62 -2.18
C SER A 392 5.01 10.91 -2.56
N ARG A 393 5.72 12.04 -2.55
CA ARG A 393 5.28 13.29 -3.16
C ARG A 393 6.03 13.49 -4.48
N ARG A 394 5.29 13.77 -5.55
CA ARG A 394 5.83 14.12 -6.87
C ARG A 394 5.13 15.35 -7.41
N GLY A 395 5.85 16.23 -8.09
CA GLY A 395 5.21 17.34 -8.82
C GLY A 395 4.35 16.82 -9.98
N GLN A 396 3.22 17.46 -10.24
CA GLN A 396 2.27 17.06 -11.29
C GLN A 396 2.91 17.09 -12.69
N GLU A 397 3.88 17.97 -12.91
CA GLU A 397 4.68 18.05 -14.14
C GLU A 397 5.46 16.77 -14.44
N ASN A 398 5.61 15.87 -13.47
CA ASN A 398 6.24 14.57 -13.66
C ASN A 398 5.30 13.55 -14.32
N LEU A 399 4.01 13.84 -14.46
CA LEU A 399 3.08 12.98 -15.21
C LEU A 399 3.42 13.01 -16.70
N LYS A 400 3.81 11.86 -17.24
CA LYS A 400 4.09 11.68 -18.66
C LYS A 400 2.87 11.10 -19.36
N LEU A 401 2.37 11.80 -20.37
CA LEU A 401 1.28 11.30 -21.20
C LEU A 401 1.65 9.92 -21.77
N SER A 402 0.81 8.92 -21.51
CA SER A 402 1.02 7.58 -22.06
C SER A 402 0.49 7.58 -23.49
N THR A 403 1.33 7.15 -24.42
CA THR A 403 1.00 7.06 -25.85
C THR A 403 0.42 5.70 -26.24
N ASP A 404 0.35 4.76 -25.30
CA ASP A 404 -0.20 3.42 -25.55
C ASP A 404 -1.72 3.52 -25.58
N LYS A 405 -2.27 3.32 -26.78
CA LYS A 405 -3.72 3.23 -27.03
C LYS A 405 -4.32 1.96 -26.46
#